data_AF-A0A7I8MVT1-F1
#
_entry.id   AF-A0A7I8MVT1-F1
#
_cell.length_a   1.000
_cell.length_b   1.000
_cell.length_c   1.000
_cell.angle_alpha   90.00
_cell.angle_beta   90.00
_cell.angle_gamma   90.00
#
_symmetry.space_group_name_H-M   'P 1'
#
loop_
_entity.id
_entity.type
_entity.pdbx_description
1 polymer ?
#
loop_
_entity_poly.entity_id
_entity_poly.type
_entity_poly.pdbx_seq_one_letter_code
_entity_poly.pdbx_strand_id
1 'polypeptide(L)'
;MSAQDTIDTNDLSNTASNKDAADHNVIIRLIRAFAISVVSIMLVFLINNYLNVWRQWPGLPSLFAHHGWFGLESLRTPLVDNQITKGWLQLLSYFGAVALAGLYVFWTPKRPLRADAALLNGFATYIIRTAFWIVLIIGLVDIIISFLRVENFLSPLVGEELTQALGRPQFRGVYVHYPLILLSFVIALFNKSLGFTWLAFLVVLAEFQIVISRFVFSYEQPFMGDLVRFWYAALFLFASAYTLANEGHVRVDVLYSRFRKRSKAWTNTVGTLLLGLPLGWIILMTGMWDKTSSINSPLYSFEVSQSGYGLYVKYLMVGFLAVYAVSMITQFSSYLLDNVADLRQEPGGDQLAGKS
;
A
#
# COMPACT_ATOMS: atom_id res chain seq x y z
N MET A 1 53.91 48.38 23.07
CA MET A 1 53.20 47.18 23.57
C MET A 1 52.43 46.58 22.41
N SER A 2 52.77 45.32 22.10
CA SER A 2 52.08 44.30 21.30
C SER A 2 51.43 44.69 19.96
N ALA A 3 52.07 44.22 18.88
CA ALA A 3 51.43 43.86 17.64
C ALA A 3 51.06 42.38 17.69
N GLN A 4 49.77 42.04 17.81
CA GLN A 4 49.21 40.72 17.47
C GLN A 4 47.68 40.73 17.63
N ASP A 5 46.98 41.37 16.68
CA ASP A 5 45.63 40.98 16.31
C ASP A 5 45.74 40.13 15.03
N THR A 6 46.32 38.94 15.18
CA THR A 6 46.22 37.90 14.16
C THR A 6 44.82 37.32 14.25
N ILE A 7 43.93 37.70 13.33
CA ILE A 7 42.66 37.01 13.11
C ILE A 7 43.00 35.54 12.84
N ASP A 8 42.68 34.67 13.80
CA ASP A 8 42.98 33.24 13.74
C ASP A 8 42.12 32.61 12.64
N THR A 9 42.72 32.38 11.47
CA THR A 9 42.04 31.81 10.29
C THR A 9 41.52 30.39 10.54
N ASN A 10 41.99 29.72 11.60
CA ASN A 10 41.46 28.45 12.06
C ASN A 10 40.08 28.58 12.73
N ASP A 11 39.74 29.73 13.30
CA ASP A 11 38.44 29.94 13.93
C ASP A 11 37.34 30.15 12.87
N LEU A 12 37.68 30.81 11.75
CA LEU A 12 36.81 30.95 10.58
C LEU A 12 36.60 29.62 9.83
N SER A 13 37.63 28.75 9.75
CA SER A 13 37.50 27.45 9.08
C SER A 13 36.73 26.43 9.91
N ASN A 14 36.92 26.42 11.24
CA ASN A 14 36.17 25.57 12.15
C ASN A 14 34.70 25.99 12.25
N THR A 15 34.40 27.30 12.30
CA THR A 15 33.01 27.78 12.32
C THR A 15 32.26 27.48 11.01
N ALA A 16 32.91 27.59 9.85
CA ALA A 16 32.31 27.18 8.57
C ALA A 16 32.07 25.67 8.49
N SER A 17 33.06 24.84 8.86
CA SER A 17 32.95 23.38 8.86
C SER A 17 31.85 22.86 9.81
N ASN A 18 31.71 23.48 10.99
CA ASN A 18 30.72 23.07 11.98
C ASN A 18 29.30 23.49 11.57
N LYS A 19 29.16 24.62 10.85
CA LYS A 19 27.89 25.07 10.27
C LYS A 19 27.43 24.16 9.12
N ASP A 20 28.36 23.79 8.22
CA ASP A 20 28.07 22.84 7.14
C ASP A 20 27.63 21.48 7.69
N ALA A 21 28.27 20.97 8.75
CA ALA A 21 27.89 19.72 9.40
C ALA A 21 26.52 19.80 10.11
N ALA A 22 26.19 20.94 10.71
CA ALA A 22 24.89 21.18 11.34
C ALA A 22 23.76 21.23 10.31
N ASP A 23 23.92 21.99 9.23
CA ASP A 23 22.94 22.09 8.14
C ASP A 23 22.75 20.72 7.46
N HIS A 24 23.83 19.96 7.31
CA HIS A 24 23.80 18.61 6.75
C HIS A 24 22.94 17.64 7.58
N ASN A 25 22.99 17.77 8.91
CA ASN A 25 22.19 16.97 9.85
C ASN A 25 20.71 17.37 9.86
N VAL A 26 20.41 18.66 9.67
CA VAL A 26 19.03 19.15 9.54
C VAL A 26 18.37 18.55 8.29
N ILE A 27 19.05 18.56 7.15
CA ILE A 27 18.52 17.99 5.89
C ILE A 27 18.22 16.48 6.04
N ILE A 28 19.08 15.70 6.72
CA ILE A 28 18.79 14.27 6.99
C ILE A 28 17.46 14.14 7.72
N ARG A 29 17.30 14.90 8.80
CA ARG A 29 16.12 14.82 9.65
C ARG A 29 14.87 15.20 8.88
N LEU A 30 14.93 16.24 8.05
CA LEU A 30 13.79 16.67 7.23
C LEU A 30 13.36 15.60 6.22
N ILE A 31 14.31 14.97 5.52
CA ILE A 31 14.00 13.93 4.52
C ILE A 31 13.43 12.67 5.20
N ARG A 32 14.00 12.26 6.33
CA ARG A 32 13.48 11.15 7.15
C ARG A 32 12.06 11.45 7.64
N ALA A 33 11.87 12.64 8.20
CA ALA A 33 10.57 13.08 8.70
C ALA A 33 9.52 13.11 7.58
N PHE A 34 9.91 13.60 6.39
CA PHE A 34 9.04 13.60 5.22
C PHE A 34 8.60 12.19 4.82
N ALA A 35 9.55 11.28 4.57
CA ALA A 35 9.24 9.92 4.12
C ALA A 35 8.36 9.15 5.12
N ILE A 36 8.67 9.28 6.42
CA ILE A 36 7.90 8.60 7.48
C ILE A 36 6.53 9.26 7.65
N SER A 37 6.43 10.59 7.53
CA SER A 37 5.15 11.30 7.59
C SER A 37 4.24 10.87 6.44
N VAL A 38 4.77 10.74 5.22
CA VAL A 38 3.99 10.30 4.05
C VAL A 38 3.32 8.94 4.31
N VAL A 39 4.07 7.96 4.81
CA VAL A 39 3.52 6.63 5.14
C VAL A 39 2.57 6.70 6.34
N SER A 40 2.89 7.50 7.36
CA SER A 40 2.04 7.65 8.56
C SER A 40 0.69 8.31 8.24
N ILE A 41 0.69 9.36 7.43
CA ILE A 41 -0.53 10.02 6.93
C ILE A 41 -1.34 9.04 6.09
N MET A 42 -0.69 8.22 5.25
CA MET A 42 -1.37 7.18 4.47
C MET A 42 -2.06 6.16 5.38
N LEU A 43 -1.42 5.69 6.45
CA LEU A 43 -2.07 4.78 7.41
C LEU A 43 -3.26 5.43 8.12
N VAL A 44 -3.10 6.68 8.57
CA VAL A 44 -4.20 7.44 9.18
C VAL A 44 -5.33 7.72 8.19
N PHE A 45 -5.03 7.94 6.91
CA PHE A 45 -6.03 8.07 5.86
C PHE A 45 -6.88 6.80 5.75
N LEU A 46 -6.27 5.61 5.72
CA LEU A 46 -7.00 4.34 5.67
C LEU A 46 -7.89 4.13 6.91
N ILE A 47 -7.38 4.48 8.09
CA ILE A 47 -8.15 4.41 9.35
C ILE A 47 -9.36 5.35 9.27
N ASN A 48 -9.14 6.60 8.85
CA ASN A 48 -10.21 7.59 8.72
C ASN A 48 -11.22 7.20 7.64
N ASN A 49 -10.77 6.63 6.53
CA ASN A 49 -11.66 6.09 5.52
C ASN A 49 -12.58 5.00 6.10
N TYR A 50 -12.00 4.05 6.86
CA TYR A 50 -12.80 3.04 7.54
C TYR A 50 -13.85 3.67 8.49
N LEU A 51 -13.44 4.68 9.26
CA LEU A 51 -14.35 5.40 10.15
C LEU A 51 -15.46 6.14 9.40
N ASN A 52 -15.15 6.74 8.25
CA ASN A 52 -16.14 7.44 7.42
C ASN A 52 -17.16 6.45 6.83
N VAL A 53 -16.69 5.38 6.21
CA VAL A 53 -17.55 4.49 5.42
C VAL A 53 -18.29 3.46 6.29
N TRP A 54 -17.60 2.81 7.23
CA TRP A 54 -18.21 1.75 8.06
C TRP A 54 -18.74 2.27 9.39
N ARG A 55 -18.12 3.30 9.98
CA ARG A 55 -18.59 3.90 11.25
C ARG A 55 -19.42 5.17 11.07
N GLN A 56 -19.62 5.63 9.82
CA GLN A 56 -20.42 6.80 9.49
C GLN A 56 -19.95 8.07 10.24
N TRP A 57 -18.64 8.21 10.40
CA TRP A 57 -18.04 9.46 10.88
C TRP A 57 -18.14 10.54 9.80
N PRO A 58 -18.22 11.82 10.19
CA PRO A 58 -18.52 12.90 9.24
C PRO A 58 -17.40 13.11 8.20
N GLY A 59 -16.16 12.75 8.51
CA GLY A 59 -15.01 13.04 7.68
C GLY A 59 -14.58 14.51 7.76
N LEU A 60 -13.38 14.79 7.25
CA LEU A 60 -12.85 16.15 7.20
C LEU A 60 -13.63 17.10 6.28
N PRO A 61 -14.11 16.69 5.08
CA PRO A 61 -14.86 17.59 4.22
C PRO A 61 -16.12 18.13 4.89
N SER A 62 -16.86 17.28 5.62
CA SER A 62 -18.06 17.70 6.34
C SER A 62 -17.73 18.63 7.52
N LEU A 63 -16.63 18.38 8.25
CA LEU A 63 -16.19 19.29 9.32
C LEU A 63 -15.82 20.66 8.76
N PHE A 64 -15.07 20.70 7.65
CA PHE A 64 -14.67 21.96 7.01
C PHE A 64 -15.87 22.69 6.42
N ALA A 65 -16.81 21.98 5.79
CA ALA A 65 -18.07 22.54 5.31
C ALA A 65 -18.94 23.12 6.45
N HIS A 66 -18.95 22.48 7.61
CA HIS A 66 -19.65 22.99 8.80
C HIS A 66 -19.07 24.33 9.28
N HIS A 67 -17.75 24.50 9.22
CA HIS A 67 -17.07 25.74 9.59
C HIS A 67 -16.94 26.77 8.44
N GLY A 68 -17.43 26.46 7.24
CA GLY A 68 -17.30 27.32 6.06
C GLY A 68 -15.85 27.49 5.58
N TRP A 69 -14.99 26.50 5.84
CA TRP A 69 -13.58 26.54 5.47
C TRP A 69 -13.36 26.07 4.02
N PHE A 70 -12.29 26.60 3.40
CA PHE A 70 -11.83 26.19 2.06
C PHE A 70 -12.87 26.36 0.93
N GLY A 71 -13.88 27.22 1.11
CA GLY A 71 -14.90 27.48 0.09
C GLY A 71 -15.88 26.32 -0.14
N LEU A 72 -15.98 25.39 0.81
CA LEU A 72 -16.93 24.28 0.74
C LEU A 72 -18.36 24.76 1.00
N GLU A 73 -19.32 24.22 0.26
CA GLU A 73 -20.75 24.52 0.45
C GLU A 73 -21.19 24.14 1.87
N SER A 74 -22.01 24.99 2.49
CA SER A 74 -22.58 24.74 3.81
C SER A 74 -23.43 23.48 3.78
N LEU A 75 -23.26 22.60 4.77
CA LEU A 75 -24.05 21.39 4.92
C LEU A 75 -25.55 21.73 5.02
N ARG A 76 -26.39 20.98 4.29
CA ARG A 76 -27.86 21.10 4.37
C ARG A 76 -28.38 20.84 5.78
N THR A 77 -27.72 19.95 6.52
CA THR A 77 -27.98 19.67 7.93
C THR A 77 -26.69 19.88 8.71
N PRO A 78 -26.64 20.80 9.69
CA PRO A 78 -25.44 21.04 10.47
C PRO A 78 -25.06 19.80 11.29
N LEU A 79 -23.76 19.64 11.55
CA LEU A 79 -23.25 18.55 12.39
C LEU A 79 -23.72 18.75 13.83
N VAL A 80 -24.11 17.65 14.47
CA VAL A 80 -24.42 17.63 15.92
C VAL A 80 -23.10 17.60 16.72
N ASP A 81 -23.08 18.12 17.95
CA ASP A 81 -21.88 18.24 18.80
C ASP A 81 -20.98 16.99 18.81
N ASN A 82 -21.55 15.79 18.94
CA ASN A 82 -20.80 14.52 18.91
C ASN A 82 -20.09 14.28 17.56
N GLN A 83 -20.73 14.67 16.44
CA GLN A 83 -20.10 14.56 15.12
C GLN A 83 -19.00 15.60 14.94
N ILE A 84 -19.17 16.81 15.48
CA ILE A 84 -18.12 17.84 15.47
C ILE A 84 -16.88 17.32 16.21
N THR A 85 -17.04 16.76 17.42
CA THR A 85 -15.93 16.16 18.18
C THR A 85 -15.23 15.06 17.40
N LYS A 86 -15.99 14.18 16.72
CA LYS A 86 -15.42 13.14 15.85
C LYS A 86 -14.61 13.74 14.72
N GLY A 87 -15.13 14.75 14.02
CA GLY A 87 -14.41 15.42 12.94
C GLY A 87 -13.08 16.03 13.42
N TRP A 88 -13.07 16.70 14.58
CA TRP A 88 -11.83 17.20 15.19
C TRP A 88 -10.85 16.09 15.55
N LEU A 89 -11.33 14.97 16.08
CA LEU A 89 -10.48 13.81 16.36
C LEU A 89 -9.84 13.25 15.08
N GLN A 90 -10.58 13.23 13.96
CA GLN A 90 -10.02 12.85 12.66
C GLN A 90 -8.94 13.83 12.21
N LEU A 91 -9.18 15.13 12.34
CA LEU A 91 -8.18 16.14 11.97
C LEU A 91 -6.92 16.02 12.83
N LEU A 92 -7.09 15.89 14.14
CA LEU A 92 -6.01 15.71 15.09
C LEU A 92 -5.22 14.42 14.83
N SER A 93 -5.85 13.36 14.32
CA SER A 93 -5.14 12.12 13.97
C SER A 93 -4.10 12.33 12.87
N TYR A 94 -4.35 13.21 11.89
CA TYR A 94 -3.38 13.55 10.85
C TYR A 94 -2.22 14.37 11.39
N PHE A 95 -2.49 15.39 12.21
CA PHE A 95 -1.44 16.15 12.88
C PHE A 95 -0.63 15.26 13.83
N GLY A 96 -1.30 14.36 14.53
CA GLY A 96 -0.69 13.35 15.39
C GLY A 96 0.26 12.43 14.62
N ALA A 97 -0.10 11.98 13.41
CA ALA A 97 0.78 11.18 12.56
C ALA A 97 2.08 11.92 12.19
N VAL A 98 1.97 13.19 11.79
CA VAL A 98 3.14 14.02 11.45
C VAL A 98 3.98 14.30 12.69
N ALA A 99 3.34 14.61 13.83
CA ALA A 99 4.03 14.84 15.09
C ALA A 99 4.78 13.59 15.56
N LEU A 100 4.17 12.41 15.49
CA LEU A 100 4.80 11.14 15.84
C LEU A 100 5.98 10.80 14.91
N ALA A 101 5.85 11.05 13.61
CA ALA A 101 6.94 10.90 12.66
C ALA A 101 8.12 11.85 12.99
N GLY A 102 7.81 13.11 13.30
CA GLY A 102 8.81 14.10 13.75
C GLY A 102 9.49 13.70 15.06
N LEU A 103 8.72 13.23 16.06
CA LEU A 103 9.24 12.75 17.34
C LEU A 103 10.13 11.52 17.16
N TYR A 104 9.72 10.56 16.31
CA TYR A 104 10.55 9.41 15.98
C TYR A 104 11.92 9.82 15.42
N VAL A 105 11.95 10.77 14.49
CA VAL A 105 13.21 11.28 13.91
C VAL A 105 14.02 12.06 14.94
N PHE A 106 13.35 12.85 15.78
CA PHE A 106 13.98 13.62 16.85
C PHE A 106 14.65 12.71 17.89
N TRP A 107 14.01 11.60 18.26
CA TRP A 107 14.55 10.62 19.21
C TRP A 107 15.58 9.67 18.60
N THR A 108 15.67 9.58 17.28
CA THR A 108 16.65 8.71 16.58
C THR A 108 17.66 9.51 15.74
N PRO A 109 18.40 10.49 16.31
CA PRO A 109 19.21 11.41 15.53
C PRO A 109 20.41 10.75 14.84
N LYS A 110 20.88 9.59 15.33
CA LYS A 110 22.04 8.86 14.79
C LYS A 110 21.68 7.78 13.74
N ARG A 111 20.39 7.60 13.46
CA ARG A 111 19.93 6.54 12.54
C ARG A 111 20.17 6.98 11.08
N PRO A 112 20.84 6.17 10.24
CA PRO A 112 21.12 6.53 8.85
C PRO A 112 19.88 6.42 7.97
N LEU A 113 19.90 7.08 6.79
CA LEU A 113 18.78 7.07 5.84
C LEU A 113 18.43 5.64 5.40
N ARG A 114 19.44 4.82 5.11
CA ARG A 114 19.24 3.42 4.68
C ARG A 114 18.59 2.53 5.74
N ALA A 115 18.72 2.85 7.03
CA ALA A 115 18.07 2.08 8.08
C ALA A 115 16.56 2.35 8.17
N ASP A 116 16.11 3.55 7.77
CA ASP A 116 14.69 3.86 7.64
C ASP A 116 14.14 3.36 6.30
N ALA A 117 14.94 3.42 5.22
CA ALA A 117 14.59 2.80 3.95
C ALA A 117 14.35 1.29 4.13
N ALA A 118 15.28 0.55 4.74
CA ALA A 118 15.11 -0.88 5.01
C ALA A 118 13.86 -1.20 5.85
N LEU A 119 13.48 -0.32 6.78
CA LEU A 119 12.26 -0.47 7.57
C LEU A 119 11.00 -0.32 6.70
N LEU A 120 10.95 0.70 5.84
CA LEU A 120 9.84 0.92 4.91
C LEU A 120 9.76 -0.19 3.84
N ASN A 121 10.89 -0.60 3.27
CA ASN A 121 10.97 -1.73 2.35
C ASN A 121 10.47 -3.03 2.99
N GLY A 122 10.86 -3.29 4.24
CA GLY A 122 10.37 -4.43 5.02
C GLY A 122 8.85 -4.39 5.24
N PHE A 123 8.31 -3.20 5.51
CA PHE A 123 6.87 -3.00 5.65
C PHE A 123 6.12 -3.22 4.33
N ALA A 124 6.59 -2.66 3.21
CA ALA A 124 6.02 -2.89 1.88
C ALA A 124 6.07 -4.38 1.50
N THR A 125 7.20 -5.04 1.74
CA THR A 125 7.38 -6.48 1.50
C THR A 125 6.39 -7.31 2.32
N TYR A 126 6.13 -6.93 3.57
CA TYR A 126 5.13 -7.60 4.40
C TYR A 126 3.70 -7.44 3.86
N ILE A 127 3.33 -6.23 3.41
CA ILE A 127 2.02 -5.97 2.79
C ILE A 127 1.84 -6.85 1.56
N ILE A 128 2.82 -6.86 0.65
CA ILE A 128 2.79 -7.64 -0.60
C ILE A 128 2.70 -9.14 -0.32
N ARG A 129 3.48 -9.64 0.64
CA ARG A 129 3.44 -11.03 1.08
C ARG A 129 2.07 -11.40 1.65
N THR A 130 1.48 -10.53 2.47
CA THR A 130 0.15 -10.75 3.02
C THR A 130 -0.89 -10.82 1.91
N ALA A 131 -0.82 -9.89 0.96
CA ALA A 131 -1.72 -9.87 -0.20
C ALA A 131 -1.64 -11.15 -1.03
N PHE A 132 -0.43 -11.69 -1.25
CA PHE A 132 -0.24 -13.00 -1.89
C PHE A 132 -1.00 -14.12 -1.15
N TRP A 133 -0.84 -14.22 0.17
CA TRP A 133 -1.53 -15.26 0.95
C TRP A 133 -3.05 -15.09 0.97
N ILE A 134 -3.54 -13.85 0.98
CA ILE A 134 -4.97 -13.54 0.86
C ILE A 134 -5.53 -14.10 -0.45
N VAL A 135 -4.88 -13.77 -1.56
CA VAL A 135 -5.28 -14.18 -2.91
C VAL A 135 -5.25 -15.69 -3.07
N LEU A 136 -4.18 -16.32 -2.61
CA LEU A 136 -3.99 -17.75 -2.74
C LEU A 136 -5.07 -18.51 -1.96
N ILE A 137 -5.21 -18.20 -0.66
CA ILE A 137 -6.11 -18.93 0.23
C ILE A 137 -7.56 -18.67 -0.14
N ILE A 138 -7.96 -17.41 -0.36
CA ILE A 138 -9.34 -17.09 -0.72
C ILE A 138 -9.67 -17.65 -2.10
N GLY A 139 -8.77 -17.55 -3.08
CA GLY A 139 -8.99 -18.11 -4.41
C GLY A 139 -9.25 -19.62 -4.37
N LEU A 140 -8.43 -20.37 -3.59
CA LEU A 140 -8.60 -21.80 -3.41
C LEU A 140 -9.86 -22.19 -2.62
N VAL A 141 -10.17 -21.46 -1.54
CA VAL A 141 -11.36 -21.77 -0.73
C VAL A 141 -12.64 -21.40 -1.48
N ASP A 142 -12.70 -20.22 -2.12
CA ASP A 142 -13.92 -19.76 -2.81
C ASP A 142 -14.23 -20.64 -4.04
N ILE A 143 -13.22 -21.12 -4.78
CA ILE A 143 -13.47 -22.06 -5.88
C ILE A 143 -14.03 -23.40 -5.36
N ILE A 144 -13.55 -23.91 -4.23
CA ILE A 144 -14.08 -25.15 -3.63
C ILE A 144 -15.54 -24.95 -3.23
N ILE A 145 -15.86 -23.88 -2.50
CA ILE A 145 -17.24 -23.64 -2.06
C ILE A 145 -18.15 -23.39 -3.28
N SER A 146 -17.66 -22.68 -4.29
CA SER A 146 -18.42 -22.41 -5.52
C SER A 146 -18.66 -23.67 -6.35
N PHE A 147 -17.65 -24.54 -6.50
CA PHE A 147 -17.80 -25.83 -7.16
C PHE A 147 -18.81 -26.73 -6.44
N LEU A 148 -18.67 -26.90 -5.12
CA LEU A 148 -19.60 -27.71 -4.32
C LEU A 148 -21.04 -27.18 -4.40
N ARG A 149 -21.21 -25.86 -4.49
CA ARG A 149 -22.52 -25.25 -4.65
C ARG A 149 -23.13 -25.53 -6.03
N VAL A 150 -22.35 -25.38 -7.10
CA VAL A 150 -22.82 -25.59 -8.48
C VAL A 150 -23.22 -27.05 -8.72
N GLU A 151 -22.44 -27.99 -8.18
CA GLU A 151 -22.71 -29.43 -8.29
C GLU A 151 -23.75 -29.94 -7.26
N ASN A 152 -24.36 -29.05 -6.47
CA ASN A 152 -25.32 -29.38 -5.40
C ASN A 152 -24.77 -30.32 -4.29
N PHE A 153 -23.45 -30.49 -4.19
CA PHE A 153 -22.79 -31.24 -3.11
C PHE A 153 -22.68 -30.46 -1.81
N LEU A 154 -22.90 -29.15 -1.82
CA LEU A 154 -22.77 -28.32 -0.63
C LEU A 154 -23.87 -28.60 0.41
N SER A 155 -25.14 -28.73 -0.03
CA SER A 155 -26.27 -28.96 0.88
C SER A 155 -26.12 -30.22 1.74
N PRO A 156 -25.76 -31.40 1.18
CA PRO A 156 -25.51 -32.60 1.98
C PRO A 156 -24.36 -32.47 3.00
N LEU A 157 -23.36 -31.61 2.74
CA LEU A 157 -22.16 -31.50 3.57
C LEU A 157 -22.35 -30.56 4.76
N VAL A 158 -23.06 -29.44 4.57
CA VAL A 158 -23.16 -28.37 5.58
C VAL A 158 -24.58 -28.01 5.98
N GLY A 159 -25.58 -28.65 5.35
CA GLY A 159 -26.99 -28.37 5.56
C GLY A 159 -27.53 -27.25 4.66
N GLU A 160 -28.86 -27.21 4.52
CA GLU A 160 -29.60 -26.26 3.68
C GLU A 160 -29.43 -24.81 4.14
N GLU A 161 -29.51 -24.56 5.45
CA GLU A 161 -29.37 -23.19 6.00
C GLU A 161 -27.99 -22.60 5.70
N LEU A 162 -26.91 -23.36 5.93
CA LEU A 162 -25.56 -22.86 5.67
C LEU A 162 -25.29 -22.73 4.17
N THR A 163 -25.87 -23.59 3.35
CA THR A 163 -25.78 -23.49 1.88
C THR A 163 -26.41 -22.19 1.37
N GLN A 164 -27.60 -21.85 1.85
CA GLN A 164 -28.25 -20.57 1.53
C GLN A 164 -27.45 -19.38 2.07
N ALA A 165 -26.91 -19.48 3.29
CA ALA A 165 -26.09 -18.44 3.88
C ALA A 165 -24.80 -18.20 3.06
N LEU A 166 -24.06 -19.26 2.71
CA LEU A 166 -22.86 -19.19 1.86
C LEU A 166 -23.13 -18.69 0.45
N GLY A 167 -24.38 -18.73 0.01
CA GLY A 167 -24.82 -18.13 -1.25
C GLY A 167 -25.00 -16.61 -1.20
N ARG A 168 -24.98 -15.99 -0.02
CA ARG A 168 -25.08 -14.53 0.15
C ARG A 168 -23.69 -13.90 0.20
N PRO A 169 -23.41 -12.87 -0.62
CA PRO A 169 -22.07 -12.26 -0.66
C PRO A 169 -21.57 -11.72 0.67
N GLN A 170 -22.44 -11.04 1.40
CA GLN A 170 -22.10 -10.49 2.71
C GLN A 170 -21.74 -11.58 3.72
N PHE A 171 -22.46 -12.70 3.74
CA PHE A 171 -22.19 -13.79 4.68
C PHE A 171 -20.87 -14.49 4.32
N ARG A 172 -20.67 -14.85 3.05
CA ARG A 172 -19.42 -15.46 2.60
C ARG A 172 -18.23 -14.52 2.83
N GLY A 173 -18.38 -13.23 2.56
CA GLY A 173 -17.35 -12.23 2.83
C GLY A 173 -16.97 -12.13 4.32
N VAL A 174 -17.96 -12.03 5.21
CA VAL A 174 -17.72 -11.85 6.65
C VAL A 174 -17.25 -13.13 7.34
N TYR A 175 -17.82 -14.29 7.00
CA TYR A 175 -17.56 -15.55 7.72
C TYR A 175 -16.55 -16.47 7.04
N VAL A 176 -16.27 -16.27 5.76
CA VAL A 176 -15.24 -17.02 5.03
C VAL A 176 -14.05 -16.11 4.73
N HIS A 177 -14.26 -15.02 3.99
CA HIS A 177 -13.11 -14.24 3.50
C HIS A 177 -12.37 -13.50 4.61
N TYR A 178 -13.04 -12.79 5.51
CA TYR A 178 -12.37 -12.01 6.56
C TYR A 178 -11.53 -12.88 7.53
N PRO A 179 -12.01 -14.04 8.01
CA PRO A 179 -11.17 -14.95 8.78
C PRO A 179 -9.95 -15.45 8.00
N LEU A 180 -10.11 -15.76 6.71
CA LEU A 180 -8.99 -16.15 5.86
C LEU A 180 -8.00 -15.00 5.65
N ILE A 181 -8.46 -13.76 5.51
CA ILE A 181 -7.59 -12.58 5.47
C ILE A 181 -6.75 -12.49 6.75
N LEU A 182 -7.37 -12.63 7.92
CA LEU A 182 -6.66 -12.60 9.21
C LEU A 182 -5.63 -13.73 9.30
N LEU A 183 -6.00 -14.94 8.87
CA LEU A 183 -5.07 -16.05 8.79
C LEU A 183 -3.89 -15.74 7.85
N SER A 184 -4.14 -15.12 6.69
CA SER A 184 -3.10 -14.71 5.75
C SER A 184 -2.12 -13.69 6.35
N PHE A 185 -2.58 -12.74 7.19
CA PHE A 185 -1.70 -11.83 7.93
C PHE A 185 -0.74 -12.60 8.86
N VAL A 186 -1.26 -13.62 9.55
CA VAL A 186 -0.48 -14.46 10.46
C VAL A 186 0.53 -15.32 9.70
N ILE A 187 0.09 -16.02 8.65
CA ILE A 187 0.98 -16.84 7.80
C ILE A 187 2.09 -15.99 7.21
N ALA A 188 1.75 -14.79 6.75
CA ALA A 188 2.73 -13.86 6.22
C ALA A 188 3.78 -13.51 7.28
N LEU A 189 3.46 -13.33 8.56
CA LEU A 189 4.49 -13.04 9.57
C LEU A 189 5.57 -14.14 9.66
N PHE A 190 5.18 -15.40 9.55
CA PHE A 190 6.09 -16.55 9.69
C PHE A 190 6.84 -16.90 8.41
N ASN A 191 6.20 -16.80 7.25
CA ASN A 191 6.81 -17.21 5.99
C ASN A 191 7.56 -16.06 5.32
N LYS A 192 8.90 -16.05 5.31
CA LYS A 192 9.70 -14.98 4.68
C LYS A 192 9.87 -15.10 3.16
N SER A 193 9.46 -16.21 2.55
CA SER A 193 9.58 -16.41 1.12
C SER A 193 8.39 -15.83 0.35
N LEU A 194 8.68 -15.18 -0.79
CA LEU A 194 7.68 -14.66 -1.71
C LEU A 194 7.49 -15.67 -2.85
N GLY A 195 6.39 -16.41 -2.80
CA GLY A 195 6.03 -17.42 -3.80
C GLY A 195 5.35 -16.86 -5.05
N PHE A 196 5.61 -15.62 -5.47
CA PHE A 196 4.89 -15.00 -6.59
C PHE A 196 5.01 -15.75 -7.92
N THR A 197 6.16 -16.39 -8.16
CA THR A 197 6.36 -17.29 -9.31
C THR A 197 5.39 -18.47 -9.30
N TRP A 198 5.03 -18.97 -8.11
CA TRP A 198 4.02 -20.02 -7.98
C TRP A 198 2.62 -19.52 -8.32
N LEU A 199 2.29 -18.25 -8.06
CA LEU A 199 1.00 -17.69 -8.47
C LEU A 199 0.86 -17.68 -9.99
N ALA A 200 1.94 -17.37 -10.72
CA ALA A 200 1.94 -17.42 -12.19
C ALA A 200 1.73 -18.84 -12.71
N PHE A 201 2.41 -19.81 -12.10
CA PHE A 201 2.21 -21.22 -12.42
C PHE A 201 0.75 -21.66 -12.16
N LEU A 202 0.15 -21.24 -11.04
CA LEU A 202 -1.25 -21.55 -10.72
C LEU A 202 -2.24 -20.93 -11.71
N VAL A 203 -1.98 -19.71 -12.20
CA VAL A 203 -2.79 -19.09 -13.26
C VAL A 203 -2.74 -19.92 -14.55
N VAL A 204 -1.53 -20.30 -14.98
CA VAL A 204 -1.36 -21.13 -16.18
C VAL A 204 -2.04 -22.50 -16.02
N LEU A 205 -1.91 -23.11 -14.84
CA LEU A 205 -2.55 -24.38 -14.53
C LEU A 205 -4.09 -24.25 -14.56
N ALA A 206 -4.65 -23.18 -13.99
CA ALA A 206 -6.09 -22.93 -14.00
C ALA A 206 -6.62 -22.71 -15.42
N GLU A 207 -5.93 -21.92 -16.25
CA GLU A 207 -6.30 -21.74 -17.67
C GLU A 207 -6.22 -23.06 -18.45
N PHE A 208 -5.17 -23.85 -18.22
CA PHE A 208 -5.04 -25.17 -18.83
C PHE A 208 -6.19 -26.11 -18.43
N GLN A 209 -6.57 -26.11 -17.15
CA GLN A 209 -7.74 -26.86 -16.67
C GLN A 209 -9.04 -26.39 -17.32
N ILE A 210 -9.24 -25.09 -17.51
CA ILE A 210 -10.40 -24.53 -18.21
C ILE A 210 -10.45 -25.03 -19.65
N VAL A 211 -9.33 -24.99 -20.37
CA VAL A 211 -9.23 -25.47 -21.75
C VAL A 211 -9.57 -26.96 -21.84
N ILE A 212 -8.98 -27.80 -20.99
CA ILE A 212 -9.31 -29.24 -20.97
C ILE A 212 -10.80 -29.45 -20.65
N SER A 213 -11.29 -28.83 -19.59
CA SER A 213 -12.68 -28.96 -19.15
C SER A 213 -13.66 -28.58 -20.27
N ARG A 214 -13.38 -27.48 -20.97
CA ARG A 214 -14.23 -26.96 -22.04
C ARG A 214 -14.18 -27.83 -23.30
N PHE A 215 -12.99 -28.16 -23.78
CA PHE A 215 -12.83 -28.80 -25.09
C PHE A 215 -12.88 -30.33 -25.04
N VAL A 216 -12.50 -30.95 -23.92
CA VAL A 216 -12.53 -32.42 -23.76
C VAL A 216 -13.83 -32.87 -23.10
N PHE A 217 -14.26 -32.17 -22.05
CA PHE A 217 -15.42 -32.57 -21.24
C PHE A 217 -16.68 -31.74 -21.48
N SER A 218 -16.62 -30.70 -22.33
CA SER A 218 -17.74 -29.77 -22.57
C SER A 218 -18.35 -29.17 -21.29
N TYR A 219 -17.53 -29.02 -20.24
CA TYR A 219 -17.90 -28.42 -18.96
C TYR A 219 -17.26 -27.04 -18.83
N GLU A 220 -18.09 -26.01 -18.66
CA GLU A 220 -17.67 -24.62 -18.50
C GLU A 220 -18.48 -23.98 -17.37
N GLN A 221 -17.80 -23.36 -16.41
CA GLN A 221 -18.45 -22.66 -15.30
C GLN A 221 -17.91 -21.24 -15.13
N PRO A 222 -18.76 -20.25 -14.79
CA PRO A 222 -18.33 -18.86 -14.65
C PRO A 222 -17.26 -18.65 -13.57
N PHE A 223 -17.31 -19.40 -12.46
CA PHE A 223 -16.35 -19.26 -11.37
C PHE A 223 -14.91 -19.61 -11.78
N MET A 224 -14.72 -20.47 -12.79
CA MET A 224 -13.38 -20.86 -13.25
C MET A 224 -12.66 -19.66 -13.88
N GLY A 225 -13.37 -18.92 -14.75
CA GLY A 225 -12.83 -17.71 -15.36
C GLY A 225 -12.65 -16.56 -14.35
N ASP A 226 -13.54 -16.45 -13.37
CA ASP A 226 -13.39 -15.47 -12.30
C ASP A 226 -12.17 -15.76 -11.41
N LEU A 227 -11.82 -17.04 -11.19
CA LEU A 227 -10.61 -17.41 -10.44
C LEU A 227 -9.36 -16.91 -11.16
N VAL A 228 -9.28 -17.15 -12.47
CA VAL A 228 -8.13 -16.72 -13.25
C VAL A 228 -8.01 -15.20 -13.22
N ARG A 229 -9.11 -14.47 -13.42
CA ARG A 229 -9.10 -12.99 -13.33
C ARG A 229 -8.66 -12.52 -11.96
N PHE A 230 -9.11 -13.18 -10.89
CA PHE A 230 -8.73 -12.87 -9.52
C PHE A 230 -7.22 -13.04 -9.29
N TRP A 231 -6.67 -14.19 -9.64
CA TRP A 231 -5.23 -14.45 -9.51
C TRP A 231 -4.38 -13.59 -10.45
N TYR A 232 -4.81 -13.38 -11.69
CA TYR A 232 -4.10 -12.57 -12.66
C TYR A 232 -4.04 -11.09 -12.24
N ALA A 233 -5.16 -10.52 -11.76
CA ALA A 233 -5.20 -9.15 -11.27
C ALA A 233 -4.25 -8.93 -10.07
N ALA A 234 -4.23 -9.90 -9.14
CA ALA A 234 -3.29 -9.89 -8.02
C ALA A 234 -1.83 -9.98 -8.50
N LEU A 235 -1.55 -10.83 -9.48
CA LEU A 235 -0.23 -10.99 -10.06
C LEU A 235 0.27 -9.66 -10.65
N PHE A 236 -0.54 -9.01 -11.47
CA PHE A 236 -0.19 -7.75 -12.11
C PHE A 236 0.08 -6.64 -11.08
N LEU A 237 -0.85 -6.46 -10.13
CA LEU A 237 -0.76 -5.37 -9.16
C LEU A 237 0.35 -5.60 -8.13
N PHE A 238 0.48 -6.81 -7.59
CA PHE A 238 1.44 -7.05 -6.52
C PHE A 238 2.85 -7.35 -7.02
N ALA A 239 2.99 -7.92 -8.23
CA ALA A 239 4.31 -8.06 -8.84
C ALA A 239 4.94 -6.70 -9.13
N SER A 240 4.16 -5.67 -9.47
CA SER A 240 4.71 -4.33 -9.73
C SER A 240 5.37 -3.68 -8.50
N ALA A 241 4.79 -3.84 -7.31
CA ALA A 241 5.40 -3.37 -6.07
C ALA A 241 6.60 -4.23 -5.66
N TYR A 242 6.52 -5.55 -5.91
CA TYR A 242 7.62 -6.49 -5.64
C TYR A 242 8.83 -6.26 -6.55
N THR A 243 8.63 -5.99 -7.85
CA THR A 243 9.73 -5.69 -8.77
C THR A 243 10.40 -4.38 -8.40
N LEU A 244 9.64 -3.38 -7.94
CA LEU A 244 10.23 -2.14 -7.43
C LEU A 244 11.05 -2.38 -6.14
N ALA A 245 10.60 -3.26 -5.25
CA ALA A 245 11.33 -3.62 -4.04
C ALA A 245 12.67 -4.34 -4.29
N ASN A 246 12.76 -5.11 -5.38
CA ASN A 246 13.98 -5.81 -5.78
C ASN A 246 14.79 -5.08 -6.85
N GLU A 247 14.53 -3.79 -7.09
CA GLU A 247 15.13 -3.00 -8.17
C GLU A 247 14.98 -3.60 -9.58
N GLY A 248 14.09 -4.59 -9.75
CA GLY A 248 13.74 -5.21 -11.02
C GLY A 248 12.72 -4.40 -11.84
N HIS A 249 12.38 -3.19 -11.38
CA HIS A 249 11.79 -2.19 -12.27
C HIS A 249 12.77 -1.98 -13.42
N VAL A 250 12.32 -2.28 -14.64
CA VAL A 250 13.03 -1.91 -15.86
C VAL A 250 13.09 -0.38 -15.87
N ARG A 251 14.16 0.16 -15.31
CA ARG A 251 14.60 1.53 -15.58
C ARG A 251 14.74 1.60 -17.10
N VAL A 252 14.55 2.77 -17.70
CA VAL A 252 14.74 2.91 -19.16
C VAL A 252 16.24 2.77 -19.44
N ASP A 253 16.76 1.55 -19.39
CA ASP A 253 18.17 1.22 -19.17
C ASP A 253 19.06 1.76 -20.31
N VAL A 254 18.46 1.98 -21.49
CA VAL A 254 19.09 2.66 -22.63
C VAL A 254 19.48 4.10 -22.30
N LEU A 255 18.60 4.87 -21.65
CA LEU A 255 18.88 6.26 -21.24
C LEU A 255 19.82 6.32 -20.03
N TYR A 256 19.70 5.36 -19.10
CA TYR A 256 20.49 5.34 -17.87
C TYR A 256 21.90 4.75 -18.06
N SER A 257 22.18 4.00 -19.13
CA SER A 257 23.51 3.43 -19.39
C SER A 257 24.62 4.49 -19.45
N ARG A 258 24.31 5.73 -19.88
CA ARG A 258 25.26 6.85 -19.99
C ARG A 258 25.32 7.76 -18.77
N PHE A 259 24.45 7.57 -17.78
CA PHE A 259 24.35 8.47 -16.62
C PHE A 259 25.33 8.07 -15.50
N ARG A 260 25.98 9.07 -14.88
CA ARG A 260 26.79 8.88 -13.67
C ARG A 260 25.89 8.47 -12.50
N LYS A 261 26.40 7.70 -11.52
CA LYS A 261 25.64 7.24 -10.33
C LYS A 261 24.82 8.37 -9.68
N ARG A 262 25.41 9.56 -9.50
CA ARG A 262 24.71 10.75 -8.95
C ARG A 262 23.54 11.24 -9.81
N SER A 263 23.70 11.30 -11.14
CA SER A 263 22.63 11.71 -12.05
C SER A 263 21.46 10.72 -12.01
N LYS A 264 21.74 9.41 -11.91
CA LYS A 264 20.70 8.38 -11.75
C LYS A 264 19.90 8.60 -10.46
N ALA A 265 20.58 8.77 -9.34
CA ALA A 265 19.95 8.97 -8.04
C ALA A 265 19.11 10.26 -7.99
N TRP A 266 19.57 11.33 -8.65
CA TRP A 266 18.79 12.57 -8.76
C TRP A 266 17.51 12.39 -9.57
N THR A 267 17.60 11.79 -10.77
CA THR A 267 16.42 11.52 -11.60
C THR A 267 15.42 10.62 -10.89
N ASN A 268 15.89 9.58 -10.21
CA ASN A 268 15.05 8.68 -9.41
C ASN A 268 14.34 9.42 -8.27
N THR A 269 15.06 10.30 -7.56
CA THR A 269 14.50 11.13 -6.48
C THR A 269 13.39 12.03 -7.01
N VAL A 270 13.64 12.73 -8.12
CA VAL A 270 12.67 13.63 -8.76
C VAL A 270 11.46 12.86 -9.28
N GLY A 271 11.67 11.74 -9.97
CA GLY A 271 10.57 10.90 -10.47
C GLY A 271 9.71 10.33 -9.35
N THR A 272 10.33 9.95 -8.23
CA THR A 272 9.61 9.46 -7.05
C THR A 272 8.76 10.55 -6.41
N LEU A 273 9.28 11.77 -6.28
CA LEU A 273 8.57 12.89 -5.66
C LEU A 273 7.44 13.44 -6.55
N LEU A 274 7.66 13.51 -7.87
CA LEU A 274 6.71 14.13 -8.80
C LEU A 274 5.70 13.16 -9.40
N LEU A 275 6.07 11.89 -9.59
CA LEU A 275 5.22 10.90 -10.24
C LEU A 275 4.85 9.75 -9.29
N GLY A 276 5.83 9.16 -8.60
CA GLY A 276 5.61 7.97 -7.78
C GLY A 276 4.65 8.19 -6.61
N LEU A 277 5.03 9.05 -5.67
CA LEU A 277 4.23 9.36 -4.48
C LEU A 277 2.88 10.00 -4.85
N PRO A 278 2.82 11.01 -5.75
CA PRO A 278 1.54 11.61 -6.12
C PRO A 278 0.58 10.63 -6.77
N LEU A 279 1.05 9.73 -7.64
CA LEU A 279 0.20 8.71 -8.28
C LEU A 279 -0.44 7.79 -7.23
N GLY A 280 0.34 7.28 -6.27
CA GLY A 280 -0.19 6.46 -5.18
C GLY A 280 -1.26 7.18 -4.37
N TRP A 281 -1.02 8.45 -4.04
CA TRP A 281 -1.98 9.29 -3.33
C TRP A 281 -3.24 9.58 -4.14
N ILE A 282 -3.13 9.84 -5.44
CA ILE A 282 -4.28 10.08 -6.33
C ILE A 282 -5.18 8.84 -6.35
N ILE A 283 -4.60 7.64 -6.42
CA ILE A 283 -5.36 6.38 -6.39
C ILE A 283 -6.13 6.25 -5.07
N LEU A 284 -5.49 6.49 -3.93
CA LEU A 284 -6.16 6.38 -2.63
C LEU A 284 -7.21 7.47 -2.42
N MET A 285 -6.87 8.72 -2.70
CA MET A 285 -7.77 9.86 -2.48
C MET A 285 -8.97 9.76 -3.39
N THR A 286 -8.79 9.58 -4.70
CA THR A 286 -9.92 9.47 -5.65
C THR A 286 -10.70 8.17 -5.48
N GLY A 287 -10.00 7.07 -5.19
CA GLY A 287 -10.61 5.76 -5.04
C GLY A 287 -11.41 5.59 -3.75
N MET A 288 -11.00 6.28 -2.67
CA MET A 288 -11.52 6.09 -1.32
C MET A 288 -12.06 7.36 -0.66
N TRP A 289 -12.31 8.44 -1.42
CA TRP A 289 -12.81 9.72 -0.89
C TRP A 289 -14.14 9.57 -0.14
N ASP A 290 -15.14 9.00 -0.82
CA ASP A 290 -16.52 8.88 -0.36
C ASP A 290 -17.01 7.44 -0.41
N LYS A 291 -18.15 7.17 0.21
CA LYS A 291 -18.79 5.84 0.20
C LYS A 291 -19.12 5.35 -1.22
N THR A 292 -19.33 6.26 -2.16
CA THR A 292 -19.66 5.97 -3.57
C THR A 292 -18.44 5.86 -4.47
N SER A 293 -17.23 6.16 -3.96
CA SER A 293 -16.01 6.09 -4.76
C SER A 293 -15.70 4.67 -5.23
N SER A 294 -14.91 4.57 -6.30
CA SER A 294 -14.66 3.33 -7.03
C SER A 294 -14.11 2.18 -6.19
N ILE A 295 -13.41 2.46 -5.09
CA ILE A 295 -12.89 1.42 -4.18
C ILE A 295 -13.86 1.14 -3.04
N ASN A 296 -14.41 2.17 -2.40
CA ASN A 296 -15.28 2.00 -1.23
C ASN A 296 -16.62 1.35 -1.56
N SER A 297 -17.24 1.71 -2.70
CA SER A 297 -18.58 1.24 -3.04
C SER A 297 -18.64 -0.29 -3.23
N PRO A 298 -17.75 -0.92 -4.02
CA PRO A 298 -17.72 -2.38 -4.15
C PRO A 298 -17.38 -3.10 -2.84
N LEU A 299 -16.45 -2.54 -2.04
CA LEU A 299 -16.06 -3.10 -0.74
C LEU A 299 -17.18 -3.07 0.29
N TYR A 300 -17.98 -1.99 0.31
CA TYR A 300 -19.10 -1.84 1.23
C TYR A 300 -20.29 -2.72 0.84
N SER A 301 -20.57 -2.85 -0.46
CA SER A 301 -21.71 -3.60 -0.97
C SER A 301 -21.45 -5.10 -1.17
N PHE A 302 -20.22 -5.58 -0.97
CA PHE A 302 -19.78 -6.93 -1.34
C PHE A 302 -20.15 -7.27 -2.79
N GLU A 303 -19.75 -6.38 -3.71
CA GLU A 303 -20.07 -6.54 -5.13
C GLU A 303 -19.53 -7.87 -5.67
N VAL A 304 -20.38 -8.58 -6.43
CA VAL A 304 -20.08 -9.86 -7.06
C VAL A 304 -20.19 -9.76 -8.58
N SER A 305 -19.67 -10.77 -9.28
CA SER A 305 -19.88 -10.86 -10.72
C SER A 305 -21.36 -10.99 -11.07
N GLN A 306 -21.76 -10.47 -12.23
CA GLN A 306 -23.13 -10.60 -12.75
C GLN A 306 -23.40 -11.99 -13.34
N SER A 307 -22.38 -12.85 -13.43
CA SER A 307 -22.55 -14.27 -13.74
C SER A 307 -23.23 -14.99 -12.57
N GLY A 308 -24.34 -15.69 -12.84
CA GLY A 308 -25.18 -16.31 -11.79
C GLY A 308 -24.47 -17.31 -10.87
N TYR A 309 -23.38 -17.93 -11.33
CA TYR A 309 -22.54 -18.86 -10.57
C TYR A 309 -21.05 -18.44 -10.55
N GLY A 310 -20.78 -17.12 -10.55
CA GLY A 310 -19.44 -16.58 -10.44
C GLY A 310 -18.83 -16.70 -9.03
N LEU A 311 -17.55 -16.34 -8.90
CA LEU A 311 -16.90 -16.26 -7.59
C LEU A 311 -17.34 -15.00 -6.84
N TYR A 312 -17.24 -15.07 -5.51
CA TYR A 312 -17.66 -14.00 -4.60
C TYR A 312 -16.50 -13.09 -4.21
N VAL A 313 -15.55 -12.88 -5.13
CA VAL A 313 -14.26 -12.22 -4.86
C VAL A 313 -14.09 -10.87 -5.55
N LYS A 314 -15.06 -10.43 -6.35
CA LYS A 314 -14.96 -9.18 -7.14
C LYS A 314 -14.70 -7.96 -6.27
N TYR A 315 -15.39 -7.83 -5.13
CA TYR A 315 -15.12 -6.73 -4.19
C TYR A 315 -13.68 -6.73 -3.68
N LEU A 316 -13.06 -7.90 -3.46
CA LEU A 316 -11.65 -8.01 -3.05
C LEU A 316 -10.70 -7.59 -4.17
N MET A 317 -11.03 -7.85 -5.45
CA MET A 317 -10.22 -7.40 -6.58
C MET A 317 -10.08 -5.89 -6.61
N VAL A 318 -11.16 -5.17 -6.31
CA VAL A 318 -11.12 -3.72 -6.17
C VAL A 318 -10.23 -3.30 -5.00
N GLY A 319 -10.25 -4.05 -3.90
CA GLY A 319 -9.31 -3.89 -2.78
C GLY A 319 -7.84 -4.04 -3.16
N PHE A 320 -7.50 -4.79 -4.22
CA PHE A 320 -6.12 -4.92 -4.69
C PHE A 320 -5.54 -3.58 -5.14
N LEU A 321 -6.37 -2.67 -5.66
CA LEU A 321 -5.95 -1.33 -6.05
C LEU A 321 -5.51 -0.50 -4.83
N ALA A 322 -6.22 -0.63 -3.70
CA ALA A 322 -5.83 0.01 -2.45
C ALA A 322 -4.53 -0.59 -1.91
N VAL A 323 -4.39 -1.92 -1.89
CA VAL A 323 -3.16 -2.60 -1.46
C VAL A 323 -1.97 -2.21 -2.33
N TYR A 324 -2.18 -2.12 -3.66
CA TYR A 324 -1.19 -1.63 -4.61
C TYR A 324 -0.73 -0.21 -4.24
N ALA A 325 -1.66 0.73 -4.11
CA ALA A 325 -1.31 2.11 -3.78
C ALA A 325 -0.57 2.23 -2.43
N VAL A 326 -1.00 1.48 -1.41
CA VAL A 326 -0.36 1.46 -0.08
C VAL A 326 1.06 0.91 -0.13
N SER A 327 1.24 -0.23 -0.81
CA SER A 327 2.57 -0.83 -0.97
C SER A 327 3.50 0.08 -1.80
N MET A 328 3.00 0.72 -2.85
CA MET A 328 3.78 1.63 -3.70
C MET A 328 4.17 2.93 -2.99
N ILE A 329 3.27 3.57 -2.23
CA ILE A 329 3.61 4.77 -1.44
C ILE A 329 4.72 4.44 -0.44
N THR A 330 4.60 3.28 0.22
CA THR A 330 5.62 2.80 1.15
C THR A 330 6.95 2.54 0.44
N GLN A 331 6.92 1.85 -0.71
CA GLN A 331 8.12 1.52 -1.48
C GLN A 331 8.80 2.76 -2.06
N PHE A 332 8.04 3.71 -2.58
CA PHE A 332 8.57 4.99 -3.05
C PHE A 332 9.18 5.81 -1.91
N SER A 333 8.58 5.78 -0.72
CA SER A 333 9.17 6.42 0.46
C SER A 333 10.49 5.77 0.87
N SER A 334 10.60 4.44 0.78
CA SER A 334 11.87 3.72 0.94
C SER A 334 12.89 4.11 -0.12
N TYR A 335 12.49 4.06 -1.39
CA TYR A 335 13.36 4.34 -2.52
C TYR A 335 13.87 5.79 -2.50
N LEU A 336 13.05 6.74 -2.07
CA LEU A 336 13.46 8.13 -1.85
C LEU A 336 14.62 8.22 -0.84
N LEU A 337 14.51 7.53 0.29
CA LEU A 337 15.54 7.53 1.32
C LEU A 337 16.86 6.91 0.82
N ASP A 338 16.79 5.79 0.09
CA ASP A 338 17.97 5.14 -0.49
C ASP A 338 18.67 6.00 -1.55
N ASN A 339 17.92 6.61 -2.48
CA ASN A 339 18.51 7.47 -3.51
C ASN A 339 19.15 8.73 -2.90
N VAL A 340 18.55 9.31 -1.85
CA VAL A 340 19.15 10.43 -1.12
C VAL A 340 20.42 9.98 -0.39
N ALA A 341 20.43 8.79 0.20
CA ALA A 341 21.62 8.22 0.83
C ALA A 341 22.77 8.05 -0.18
N ASP A 342 22.46 7.64 -1.41
CA ASP A 342 23.43 7.51 -2.51
C ASP A 342 23.98 8.85 -2.99
N LEU A 343 23.12 9.87 -3.12
CA LEU A 343 23.56 11.23 -3.44
C LEU A 343 24.55 11.78 -2.41
N ARG A 344 24.39 11.36 -1.16
CA ARG A 344 25.23 11.74 -0.01
C ARG A 344 26.41 10.81 0.24
N GLN A 345 26.55 9.75 -0.54
CA GLN A 345 27.63 8.77 -0.39
C GLN A 345 27.68 8.15 1.01
N GLU A 346 26.52 7.94 1.66
CA GLU A 346 26.50 7.16 2.90
C GLU A 346 27.12 5.76 2.64
N PRO A 347 27.84 5.17 3.60
CA PRO A 347 28.39 3.82 3.46
C PRO A 347 27.29 2.76 3.33
N GLY A 348 27.47 1.78 2.45
CA GLY A 348 26.52 0.68 2.22
C GLY A 348 25.80 0.67 0.85
N GLY A 349 26.01 1.68 0.00
CA GLY A 349 25.34 1.76 -1.32
C GLY A 349 25.79 0.72 -2.36
N ASP A 350 27.02 0.19 -2.23
CA ASP A 350 27.57 -0.78 -3.20
C ASP A 350 27.10 -2.24 -2.98
N GLN A 351 26.32 -2.54 -1.94
CA GLN A 351 25.83 -3.92 -1.70
C GLN A 351 24.59 -4.28 -2.52
N LEU A 352 23.84 -3.30 -3.06
CA LEU A 352 22.69 -3.54 -3.93
C LEU A 352 23.08 -3.59 -5.42
N ALA A 353 24.12 -2.84 -5.81
CA ALA A 353 24.62 -2.82 -7.19
C ALA A 353 25.48 -4.06 -7.57
N GLY A 354 25.88 -4.88 -6.60
CA GLY A 354 26.78 -6.03 -6.78
C GLY A 354 26.12 -7.41 -6.78
N LYS A 355 24.78 -7.48 -6.78
CA LYS A 355 24.02 -8.74 -6.86
C LYS A 355 23.17 -8.82 -8.15
N SER A 356 23.63 -8.19 -9.23
CA SER A 356 23.08 -8.38 -10.57
C SER A 356 23.57 -9.68 -11.20
#